data_AF-A0A8C0ANJ2-F1
#
_entry.id   AF-A0A8C0ANJ2-F1
#
_cell.length_a   1.000
_cell.length_b   1.000
_cell.length_c   1.000
_cell.angle_alpha   90.00
_cell.angle_beta   90.00
_cell.angle_gamma   90.00
#
_symmetry.space_group_name_H-M   'P 1'
#
loop_
_entity.id
_entity.type
_entity.pdbx_description
1 polymer ?
#
loop_
_entity_poly.entity_id
_entity_poly.type
_entity_poly.pdbx_seq_one_letter_code
_entity_poly.pdbx_strand_id
1 'polypeptide(L)'
;KLSCTAVSSPQLLIAVAGLRDCSVGERRLEKTSVIQFHSFFTFLVRYRALIFPLLIREGKPTPFFTFVLALLFCVYNGYLQGRSLSNYAEYPSGWLKDPCFITGFIGWLTGMAINIHSDHILRNLRKPGESGYKIPRGGMFEYVSGANFFGEILEWFGFALACCTIESLAFALCTLFILGSRAKQHHQ
;
A
#
# COMPACT_ATOMS: atom_id res chain seq x y z
N LYS A 1 -12.87 9.00 8.93
CA LYS A 1 -13.09 9.06 7.47
C LYS A 1 -12.28 10.18 6.82
N LEU A 2 -12.62 11.45 7.09
CA LEU A 2 -11.91 12.62 6.53
C LEU A 2 -10.39 12.59 6.78
N SER A 3 -9.97 12.23 7.99
CA SER A 3 -8.55 12.14 8.36
C SER A 3 -7.78 11.09 7.55
N CYS A 4 -8.37 9.92 7.27
CA CYS A 4 -7.70 8.88 6.49
C CYS A 4 -7.56 9.30 5.01
N THR A 5 -8.61 9.89 4.44
CA THR A 5 -8.55 10.42 3.07
C THR A 5 -7.53 11.55 2.94
N ALA A 6 -7.50 12.49 3.89
CA ALA A 6 -6.58 13.63 3.87
C ALA A 6 -5.10 13.20 4.01
N VAL A 7 -4.81 12.15 4.78
CA VAL A 7 -3.44 11.62 4.93
C VAL A 7 -2.91 10.99 3.63
N SER A 8 -3.72 10.20 2.93
CA SER A 8 -3.27 9.44 1.76
C SER A 8 -3.42 10.18 0.43
N SER A 9 -4.19 11.29 0.39
CA SER A 9 -4.42 12.08 -0.83
C SER A 9 -3.15 12.69 -1.45
N PRO A 10 -2.18 13.24 -0.68
CA PRO A 10 -0.96 13.80 -1.26
C PRO A 10 -0.10 12.75 -1.96
N GLN A 11 -0.02 11.54 -1.40
CA GLN A 11 0.72 10.43 -1.99
C GLN A 11 0.11 10.01 -3.34
N LEU A 12 -1.22 10.06 -3.47
CA LEU A 12 -1.92 9.81 -4.73
C LEU A 12 -1.62 10.88 -5.77
N LEU A 13 -1.62 12.15 -5.36
CA LEU A 13 -1.36 13.28 -6.25
C LEU A 13 0.06 13.20 -6.82
N ILE A 14 1.04 12.87 -5.98
CA ILE A 14 2.45 12.76 -6.38
C ILE A 14 2.65 11.55 -7.30
N ALA A 15 2.01 10.41 -7.03
CA ALA A 15 2.03 9.25 -7.90
C ALA A 15 1.46 9.57 -9.31
N VAL A 16 0.33 10.27 -9.37
CA VAL A 16 -0.30 10.67 -10.63
C VAL A 16 0.54 11.71 -11.38
N ALA A 17 1.21 12.61 -10.68
CA ALA A 17 2.13 13.57 -11.28
C ALA A 17 3.34 12.86 -11.92
N GLY A 18 3.96 11.91 -11.21
CA GLY A 18 5.06 11.10 -11.74
C GLY A 18 4.70 10.29 -12.99
N LEU A 19 3.46 9.77 -13.05
CA LEU A 19 2.92 9.13 -14.26
C LEU A 19 2.87 10.07 -15.47
N ARG A 20 2.44 11.32 -15.25
CA ARG A 20 2.37 12.32 -16.33
C ARG A 20 3.75 12.69 -16.82
N ASP A 21 4.70 12.93 -15.92
CA ASP A 21 6.08 13.26 -16.29
C ASP A 21 6.75 12.11 -17.06
N CYS A 22 6.54 10.86 -16.63
CA CYS A 22 7.00 9.69 -17.38
C CYS A 22 6.34 9.57 -18.76
N SER A 23 5.07 9.93 -18.92
CA SER A 23 4.36 9.85 -20.19
C SER A 23 4.82 10.90 -21.22
N VAL A 24 5.42 12.01 -20.80
CA VAL A 24 5.77 13.14 -21.68
C VAL A 24 7.16 13.01 -22.31
N GLY A 25 8.14 12.34 -21.71
CA GLY A 25 9.48 12.24 -22.31
C GLY A 25 9.58 11.28 -23.53
N GLU A 26 10.57 11.47 -24.40
CA GLU A 26 10.72 10.76 -25.69
C GLU A 26 11.01 9.23 -25.66
N ARG A 27 11.56 8.62 -24.58
CA ARG A 27 12.05 7.21 -24.62
C ARG A 27 10.97 6.13 -24.39
N ARG A 28 10.23 5.74 -25.43
CA ARG A 28 8.99 4.92 -25.35
C ARG A 28 9.11 3.45 -24.86
N LEU A 29 10.24 2.77 -25.04
CA LEU A 29 10.39 1.32 -24.76
C LEU A 29 10.91 0.97 -23.35
N GLU A 30 11.73 1.83 -22.71
CA GLU A 30 12.09 1.69 -21.28
C GLU A 30 10.92 2.03 -20.36
N LYS A 31 9.96 2.82 -20.85
CA LYS A 31 8.85 3.38 -20.07
C LYS A 31 7.73 2.40 -19.76
N THR A 32 7.61 1.28 -20.47
CA THR A 32 6.50 0.34 -20.23
C THR A 32 6.55 -0.25 -18.82
N SER A 33 7.75 -0.64 -18.36
CA SER A 33 7.94 -1.14 -16.99
C SER A 33 7.65 -0.07 -15.95
N VAL A 34 8.19 1.14 -16.13
CA VAL A 34 8.00 2.29 -15.23
C VAL A 34 6.54 2.70 -15.11
N ILE A 35 5.80 2.74 -16.23
CA ILE A 35 4.37 3.05 -16.25
C ILE A 35 3.56 1.96 -15.52
N GLN A 36 3.93 0.69 -15.64
CA GLN A 36 3.28 -0.39 -14.89
C GLN A 36 3.54 -0.29 -13.38
N PHE A 37 4.76 0.00 -12.95
CA PHE A 37 5.09 0.22 -11.53
C PHE A 37 4.32 1.39 -10.93
N HIS A 38 4.28 2.52 -11.64
CA HIS A 38 3.50 3.66 -11.21
C HIS A 38 2.00 3.37 -11.20
N SER A 39 1.50 2.55 -12.13
CA SER A 39 0.09 2.13 -12.15
C SER A 39 -0.26 1.25 -10.96
N PHE A 40 0.63 0.31 -10.57
CA PHE A 40 0.48 -0.50 -9.36
C PHE A 40 0.47 0.37 -8.11
N PHE A 41 1.44 1.27 -7.98
CA PHE A 41 1.53 2.21 -6.86
C PHE A 41 0.28 3.10 -6.76
N THR A 42 -0.17 3.66 -7.88
CA THR A 42 -1.38 4.50 -7.93
C THR A 42 -2.63 3.71 -7.59
N PHE A 43 -2.76 2.46 -8.06
CA PHE A 43 -3.91 1.60 -7.75
C PHE A 43 -4.02 1.32 -6.25
N LEU A 44 -2.89 0.97 -5.60
CA LEU A 44 -2.85 0.77 -4.15
C LEU A 44 -3.24 2.02 -3.38
N VAL A 45 -2.64 3.16 -3.74
CA VAL A 45 -2.89 4.41 -3.04
C VAL A 45 -4.32 4.87 -3.30
N ARG A 46 -4.91 4.59 -4.47
CA ARG A 46 -6.34 4.85 -4.77
C ARG A 46 -7.25 4.00 -3.88
N TYR A 47 -6.96 2.71 -3.73
CA TYR A 47 -7.71 1.82 -2.84
C TYR A 47 -7.63 2.30 -1.39
N ARG A 48 -6.43 2.61 -0.88
CA ARG A 48 -6.23 3.09 0.50
C ARG A 48 -6.74 4.51 0.77
N ALA A 49 -6.61 5.44 -0.18
CA ALA A 49 -6.95 6.85 0.03
C ALA A 49 -8.44 7.13 -0.13
N LEU A 50 -9.13 6.36 -0.99
CA LEU A 50 -10.52 6.63 -1.35
C LEU A 50 -11.45 5.50 -0.95
N ILE A 51 -11.12 4.26 -1.29
CA ILE A 51 -12.02 3.14 -1.04
C ILE A 51 -12.04 2.81 0.45
N PHE A 52 -10.90 2.50 1.06
CA PHE A 52 -10.82 2.12 2.47
C PHE A 52 -11.49 3.16 3.43
N PRO A 53 -11.25 4.49 3.33
CA PRO A 53 -11.83 5.46 4.24
C PRO A 53 -13.33 5.65 4.10
N LEU A 54 -13.87 5.48 2.89
CA LEU A 54 -15.31 5.48 2.63
C LEU A 54 -15.99 4.26 3.25
N LEU A 55 -15.23 3.17 3.34
CA LEU A 55 -15.68 1.86 3.79
C LEU A 55 -15.65 1.69 5.33
N ILE A 56 -14.88 2.49 6.07
CA ILE A 56 -14.84 2.50 7.55
C ILE A 56 -16.22 2.86 8.12
N ARG A 57 -16.79 2.06 9.01
CA ARG A 57 -18.09 2.35 9.63
C ARG A 57 -17.96 3.22 10.88
N GLU A 58 -17.06 2.87 11.80
CA GLU A 58 -16.83 3.58 13.05
C GLU A 58 -15.35 3.50 13.45
N GLY A 59 -14.81 4.55 14.05
CA GLY A 59 -13.43 4.59 14.52
C GLY A 59 -13.27 5.63 15.63
N LYS A 60 -12.33 5.39 16.54
CA LYS A 60 -11.95 6.38 17.57
C LYS A 60 -11.38 7.63 16.89
N PRO A 61 -11.59 8.84 17.46
CA PRO A 61 -10.99 10.05 16.92
C PRO A 61 -9.46 9.90 16.86
N THR A 62 -8.89 10.17 15.70
CA THR A 62 -7.44 10.10 15.49
C THR A 62 -6.77 11.31 16.17
N PRO A 63 -5.77 11.12 17.05
CA PRO A 63 -5.01 12.22 17.63
C PRO A 63 -4.38 13.11 16.55
N PHE A 64 -4.41 14.43 16.75
CA PHE A 64 -3.94 15.41 15.76
C PHE A 64 -2.47 15.22 15.38
N PHE A 65 -1.61 14.96 16.37
CA PHE A 65 -0.18 14.72 16.13
C PHE A 65 0.07 13.50 15.23
N THR A 66 -0.65 12.39 15.48
CA THR A 66 -0.57 11.18 14.65
C THR A 66 -1.03 11.44 13.22
N PHE A 67 -2.06 12.28 13.05
CA PHE A 67 -2.53 12.68 11.72
C PHE A 67 -1.48 13.47 10.94
N VAL A 68 -0.87 14.50 11.55
CA VAL A 68 0.15 15.33 10.89
C VAL A 68 1.38 14.50 10.52
N LEU A 69 1.85 13.64 11.43
CA LEU A 69 3.00 12.78 11.17
C LEU A 69 2.73 11.80 10.01
N ALA A 70 1.53 11.22 9.95
CA ALA A 70 1.13 10.34 8.87
C ALA A 70 1.05 11.09 7.53
N LEU A 71 0.54 12.32 7.52
CA LEU A 71 0.47 13.16 6.32
C LEU A 71 1.87 13.47 5.79
N LEU A 72 2.80 13.92 6.65
CA LEU A 72 4.18 14.21 6.27
C LEU A 72 4.88 12.97 5.71
N PHE A 73 4.69 11.82 6.37
CA PHE A 73 5.23 10.55 5.91
C PHE A 73 4.69 10.16 4.53
N CYS A 74 3.38 10.27 4.30
CA CYS A 74 2.75 9.97 3.01
C CYS A 74 3.23 10.90 1.89
N VAL A 75 3.39 12.21 2.16
CA VAL A 75 3.96 13.17 1.21
C VAL A 75 5.39 12.78 0.84
N TYR A 76 6.23 12.57 1.86
CA TYR A 76 7.64 12.26 1.66
C TYR A 76 7.83 10.92 0.94
N ASN A 77 7.10 9.88 1.35
CA ASN A 77 7.17 8.57 0.72
C ASN A 77 6.67 8.62 -0.73
N GLY A 78 5.55 9.31 -1.00
CA GLY A 78 5.07 9.51 -2.36
C GLY A 78 6.10 10.20 -3.25
N TYR A 79 6.76 11.23 -2.74
CA TYR A 79 7.83 11.93 -3.44
C TYR A 79 9.04 11.05 -3.73
N LEU A 80 9.54 10.32 -2.73
CA LEU A 80 10.67 9.40 -2.92
C LEU A 80 10.36 8.32 -3.95
N GLN A 81 9.20 7.67 -3.84
CA GLN A 81 8.81 6.59 -4.75
C GLN A 81 8.58 7.09 -6.16
N GLY A 82 7.87 8.22 -6.31
CA GLY A 82 7.64 8.83 -7.62
C GLY A 82 8.95 9.24 -8.29
N ARG A 83 9.86 9.90 -7.55
CA ARG A 83 11.13 10.38 -8.10
C ARG A 83 12.10 9.24 -8.40
N SER A 84 12.18 8.23 -7.53
CA SER A 84 12.97 7.01 -7.73
C SER A 84 12.54 6.29 -9.01
N LEU A 85 11.25 5.98 -9.15
CA LEU A 85 10.74 5.27 -10.31
C LEU A 85 10.81 6.07 -11.61
N SER A 86 10.65 7.40 -11.56
CA SER A 86 10.62 8.21 -12.77
C SER A 86 12.00 8.66 -13.28
N ASN A 87 12.95 8.94 -12.38
CA ASN A 87 14.23 9.56 -12.76
C ASN A 87 15.47 8.71 -12.48
N TYR A 88 15.39 7.74 -11.56
CA TYR A 88 16.56 6.99 -11.10
C TYR A 88 16.51 5.49 -11.43
N ALA A 89 15.31 4.92 -11.61
CA ALA A 89 15.16 3.51 -11.92
C ALA A 89 15.42 3.24 -13.41
N GLU A 90 16.52 2.56 -13.70
CA GLU A 90 16.87 2.05 -15.02
C GLU A 90 16.60 0.55 -15.08
N TYR A 91 15.72 0.12 -15.99
CA TYR A 91 15.33 -1.29 -16.12
C TYR A 91 15.83 -1.86 -17.45
N PRO A 92 16.38 -3.09 -17.47
CA PRO A 92 16.80 -3.73 -18.71
C PRO A 92 15.61 -4.02 -19.63
N SER A 93 15.88 -4.07 -20.95
CA SER A 93 14.88 -4.43 -21.95
C SER A 93 14.35 -5.84 -21.69
N GLY A 94 13.08 -5.95 -21.27
CA GLY A 94 12.46 -7.23 -20.93
C GLY A 94 12.26 -7.47 -19.43
N TRP A 95 12.49 -6.48 -18.56
CA TRP A 95 12.25 -6.58 -17.12
C TRP A 95 10.87 -7.15 -16.74
N LEU A 96 9.83 -6.87 -17.53
CA LEU A 96 8.48 -7.42 -17.31
C LEU A 96 8.40 -8.96 -17.39
N LYS A 97 9.37 -9.60 -18.06
CA LYS A 97 9.50 -11.07 -18.15
C LYS A 97 10.48 -11.63 -17.14
N ASP A 98 11.17 -10.76 -16.40
CA ASP A 98 12.14 -11.19 -15.40
C ASP A 98 11.41 -11.92 -14.25
N PRO A 99 11.95 -13.06 -13.77
CA PRO A 99 11.37 -13.76 -12.64
C PRO A 99 11.19 -12.88 -11.39
N CYS A 100 12.08 -11.91 -11.14
CA CYS A 100 11.95 -10.99 -10.01
C CYS A 100 10.70 -10.12 -10.15
N PHE A 101 10.45 -9.59 -11.35
CA PHE A 101 9.23 -8.81 -11.61
C PHE A 101 7.98 -9.65 -11.45
N ILE A 102 7.96 -10.86 -12.04
CA ILE A 102 6.79 -11.75 -12.01
C ILE A 102 6.48 -12.17 -10.56
N THR A 103 7.49 -12.58 -9.80
CA THR A 103 7.34 -12.96 -8.39
C THR A 103 6.91 -11.78 -7.53
N GLY A 104 7.50 -10.60 -7.73
CA GLY A 104 7.10 -9.37 -7.06
C GLY A 104 5.65 -9.00 -7.35
N PHE A 105 5.22 -9.09 -8.62
CA PHE A 105 3.86 -8.81 -9.05
C PHE A 105 2.83 -9.79 -8.44
N ILE A 106 3.14 -11.09 -8.44
CA ILE A 106 2.29 -12.10 -7.81
C ILE A 106 2.20 -11.86 -6.30
N GLY A 107 3.33 -11.54 -5.64
CA GLY A 107 3.36 -11.20 -4.22
C GLY A 107 2.50 -9.98 -3.90
N TRP A 108 2.61 -8.94 -4.72
CA TRP A 108 1.80 -7.73 -4.63
C TRP A 108 0.29 -8.02 -4.77
N LEU A 109 -0.11 -8.77 -5.81
CA LEU A 109 -1.52 -9.17 -6.01
C LEU A 109 -2.05 -9.99 -4.85
N THR A 110 -1.25 -10.94 -4.36
CA THR A 110 -1.64 -11.82 -3.26
C THR A 110 -1.80 -11.03 -1.96
N GLY A 111 -0.84 -10.14 -1.65
CA GLY A 111 -0.91 -9.25 -0.50
C GLY A 111 -2.15 -8.36 -0.53
N MET A 112 -2.43 -7.74 -1.67
CA MET A 112 -3.60 -6.91 -1.87
C MET A 112 -4.91 -7.70 -1.73
N ALA A 113 -5.00 -8.91 -2.30
CA ALA A 113 -6.18 -9.76 -2.16
C ALA A 113 -6.43 -10.14 -0.70
N ILE A 114 -5.38 -10.52 0.04
CA ILE A 114 -5.47 -10.81 1.48
C ILE A 114 -5.92 -9.56 2.25
N ASN A 115 -5.34 -8.40 1.95
CA ASN A 115 -5.65 -7.13 2.61
C ASN A 115 -7.14 -6.76 2.43
N ILE A 116 -7.62 -6.75 1.18
CA ILE A 116 -9.03 -6.46 0.83
C ILE A 116 -9.98 -7.46 1.49
N HIS A 117 -9.66 -8.76 1.41
CA HIS A 117 -10.50 -9.81 1.98
C HIS A 117 -10.57 -9.70 3.51
N SER A 118 -9.44 -9.42 4.16
CA SER A 118 -9.36 -9.26 5.62
C SER A 118 -10.13 -8.03 6.08
N ASP A 119 -10.00 -6.90 5.38
CA ASP A 119 -10.78 -5.70 5.64
C ASP A 119 -12.28 -5.93 5.46
N HIS A 120 -12.68 -6.70 4.45
CA HIS A 120 -14.08 -7.07 4.25
C HIS A 120 -14.62 -7.87 5.44
N ILE A 121 -13.85 -8.82 5.98
CA ILE A 121 -14.24 -9.56 7.19
C ILE A 121 -14.34 -8.59 8.39
N LEU A 122 -13.31 -7.78 8.64
CA LEU A 122 -13.27 -6.80 9.74
C LEU A 122 -14.45 -5.83 9.73
N ARG A 123 -14.91 -5.40 8.55
CA ARG A 123 -16.03 -4.48 8.39
C ARG A 123 -17.40 -5.13 8.61
N ASN A 124 -17.50 -6.43 8.37
CA ASN A 124 -18.73 -7.19 8.54
C ASN A 124 -18.84 -7.88 9.91
N LEU A 125 -17.80 -7.81 10.74
CA LEU A 125 -17.82 -8.29 12.12
C LEU A 125 -18.87 -7.58 13.00
N ARG A 126 -19.18 -6.31 12.69
CA ARG A 126 -20.17 -5.52 13.43
C ARG A 126 -21.36 -5.17 12.54
N LYS A 127 -22.56 -5.46 13.06
CA LYS A 127 -23.79 -4.85 12.53
C LYS A 127 -23.89 -3.39 13.03
N PRO A 128 -24.53 -2.48 12.28
CA PRO A 128 -24.73 -1.11 12.74
C PRO A 128 -25.39 -1.09 14.13
N GLY A 129 -24.75 -0.45 15.12
CA GLY A 129 -25.24 -0.36 16.50
C GLY A 129 -24.70 -1.40 17.50
N GLU A 130 -23.93 -2.40 17.07
CA GLU A 130 -23.28 -3.35 17.99
C GLU A 130 -21.93 -2.82 18.50
N SER A 131 -21.77 -2.75 19.83
CA SER A 131 -20.50 -2.44 20.50
C SER A 131 -19.85 -3.71 21.08
N GLY A 132 -18.52 -3.77 21.05
CA GLY A 132 -17.74 -4.92 21.56
C GLY A 132 -16.66 -5.42 20.59
N TYR A 133 -15.62 -6.03 21.16
CA TYR A 133 -14.60 -6.73 20.38
C TYR A 133 -15.11 -8.13 20.02
N LYS A 134 -14.97 -8.51 18.75
CA LYS A 134 -15.32 -9.84 18.25
C LYS A 134 -14.10 -10.42 17.53
N ILE A 135 -13.87 -11.71 17.72
CA ILE A 135 -12.75 -12.41 17.11
C ILE A 135 -13.05 -12.60 15.61
N PRO A 136 -12.18 -12.10 14.71
CA PRO A 136 -12.33 -12.33 13.28
C PRO A 136 -12.15 -13.82 12.95
N ARG A 137 -13.02 -14.34 12.08
CA ARG A 137 -12.96 -15.73 11.60
C ARG A 137 -13.10 -15.75 10.08
N GLY A 138 -12.47 -16.74 9.46
CA GLY A 138 -12.45 -16.95 8.02
C GLY A 138 -11.22 -16.38 7.30
N GLY A 139 -10.91 -16.97 6.15
CA GLY A 139 -9.78 -16.59 5.31
C GLY A 139 -8.44 -16.69 6.04
N MET A 140 -7.63 -15.65 5.91
CA MET A 140 -6.27 -15.61 6.47
C MET A 140 -6.24 -15.41 8.00
N PHE A 141 -7.37 -15.01 8.61
CA PHE A 141 -7.50 -14.89 10.08
C PHE A 141 -7.44 -16.23 10.82
N GLU A 142 -7.62 -17.36 10.13
CA GLU A 142 -7.45 -18.69 10.73
C GLU A 142 -5.97 -19.04 11.01
N TYR A 143 -5.03 -18.29 10.42
CA TYR A 143 -3.59 -18.55 10.58
C TYR A 143 -2.87 -17.42 11.31
N VAL A 144 -3.29 -16.16 11.11
CA VAL A 144 -2.65 -14.98 11.70
C VAL A 144 -3.69 -14.01 12.27
N SER A 145 -3.42 -13.47 13.46
CA SER A 145 -4.37 -12.55 14.13
C SER A 145 -4.54 -11.22 13.40
N GLY A 146 -3.49 -10.75 12.73
CA GLY A 146 -3.48 -9.49 11.96
C GLY A 146 -3.42 -9.74 10.45
N ALA A 147 -4.40 -10.46 9.89
CA ALA A 147 -4.40 -10.85 8.48
C ALA A 147 -4.31 -9.68 7.49
N ASN A 148 -4.96 -8.56 7.79
CA ASN A 148 -4.86 -7.32 7.00
C ASN A 148 -3.43 -6.74 7.03
N PHE A 149 -2.79 -6.73 8.19
CA PHE A 149 -1.40 -6.26 8.33
C PHE A 149 -0.43 -7.18 7.59
N PHE A 150 -0.64 -8.49 7.64
CA PHE A 150 0.15 -9.46 6.89
C PHE A 150 0.01 -9.23 5.38
N GLY A 151 -1.22 -9.04 4.88
CA GLY A 151 -1.48 -8.70 3.47
C GLY A 151 -0.75 -7.43 3.04
N GLU A 152 -0.83 -6.36 3.84
CA GLU A 152 -0.15 -5.09 3.56
C GLU A 152 1.38 -5.23 3.54
N ILE A 153 1.96 -6.01 4.47
CA ILE A 153 3.41 -6.28 4.45
C ILE A 153 3.80 -7.01 3.17
N LEU A 154 3.09 -8.09 2.82
CA LEU A 154 3.37 -8.87 1.61
C LEU A 154 3.23 -8.02 0.33
N GLU A 155 2.24 -7.13 0.31
CA GLU A 155 2.00 -6.19 -0.77
C GLU A 155 3.20 -5.26 -1.01
N TRP A 156 3.75 -4.67 0.06
CA TRP A 156 4.92 -3.78 -0.05
C TRP A 156 6.22 -4.51 -0.36
N PHE A 157 6.41 -5.73 0.14
CA PHE A 157 7.57 -6.55 -0.25
C PHE A 157 7.48 -6.99 -1.72
N GLY A 158 6.29 -7.36 -2.20
CA GLY A 158 6.06 -7.65 -3.61
C GLY A 158 6.35 -6.43 -4.50
N PHE A 159 5.89 -5.26 -4.07
CA PHE A 159 6.20 -3.99 -4.75
C PHE A 159 7.71 -3.68 -4.75
N ALA A 160 8.39 -3.86 -3.62
CA ALA A 160 9.83 -3.64 -3.53
C ALA A 160 10.63 -4.60 -4.42
N LEU A 161 10.22 -5.86 -4.50
CA LEU A 161 10.84 -6.86 -5.38
C LEU A 161 10.58 -6.56 -6.86
N ALA A 162 9.38 -6.07 -7.21
CA ALA A 162 9.05 -5.72 -8.58
C ALA A 162 9.82 -4.47 -9.05
N CYS A 163 9.90 -3.44 -8.19
CA CYS A 163 10.57 -2.18 -8.47
C CYS A 163 12.10 -2.29 -8.35
N CYS A 164 12.62 -3.19 -7.52
CA CYS A 164 14.06 -3.33 -7.22
C CYS A 164 14.75 -2.01 -6.86
N THR A 165 14.07 -1.11 -6.13
CA THR A 165 14.64 0.16 -5.68
C THR A 165 14.90 0.15 -4.18
N ILE A 166 15.89 0.93 -3.74
CA ILE A 166 16.23 1.03 -2.31
C ILE A 166 15.11 1.73 -1.52
N GLU A 167 14.42 2.69 -2.14
CA GLU A 167 13.32 3.44 -1.54
C GLU A 167 12.10 2.54 -1.28
N SER A 168 11.80 1.65 -2.23
CA SER A 168 10.69 0.70 -2.07
C SER A 168 10.98 -0.38 -1.03
N LEU A 169 12.22 -0.87 -0.96
CA LEU A 169 12.65 -1.79 0.10
C LEU A 169 12.64 -1.13 1.48
N ALA A 170 13.16 0.10 1.59
CA ALA A 170 13.14 0.86 2.84
C ALA A 170 11.72 1.07 3.34
N PHE A 171 10.78 1.34 2.44
CA PHE A 171 9.37 1.47 2.79
C PHE A 171 8.73 0.15 3.21
N ALA A 172 9.03 -0.96 2.54
CA ALA A 172 8.54 -2.28 2.93
C ALA A 172 9.02 -2.67 4.33
N LEU A 173 10.30 -2.44 4.64
CA LEU A 173 10.88 -2.67 5.97
C LEU A 173 10.24 -1.77 7.04
N CYS A 174 10.07 -0.49 6.75
CA CYS A 174 9.40 0.45 7.67
C CYS A 174 7.97 -0.03 7.99
N THR A 175 7.22 -0.43 6.96
CA THR A 175 5.87 -0.98 7.11
C THR A 175 5.87 -2.27 7.93
N LEU A 176 6.82 -3.18 7.71
CA LEU A 176 7.00 -4.39 8.52
C LEU A 176 7.16 -4.07 10.01
N PHE A 177 8.02 -3.12 10.38
CA PHE A 177 8.23 -2.79 11.78
C PHE A 177 7.01 -2.12 12.43
N ILE A 178 6.38 -1.18 11.71
CA ILE A 178 5.19 -0.46 12.22
C ILE A 178 3.99 -1.39 12.33
N LEU A 179 3.69 -2.17 11.30
CA LEU A 179 2.53 -3.06 11.31
C LEU A 179 2.79 -4.34 12.08
N GLY A 180 4.01 -4.87 12.09
CA GLY A 180 4.39 -6.03 12.89
C GLY A 180 4.27 -5.77 14.38
N SER A 181 4.72 -4.60 14.85
CA SER A 181 4.55 -4.21 16.26
C SER A 181 3.06 -4.06 16.64
N ARG A 182 2.23 -3.50 15.75
CA ARG A 182 0.77 -3.43 15.94
C ARG A 182 0.12 -4.81 15.92
N ALA A 183 0.52 -5.69 15.01
CA ALA A 183 0.00 -7.06 14.94
C ALA A 183 0.28 -7.82 16.24
N LYS A 184 1.47 -7.63 16.84
CA LYS A 184 1.80 -8.18 18.16
C LYS A 184 0.89 -7.65 19.26
N GLN A 185 0.63 -6.34 19.29
CA GLN A 185 -0.29 -5.73 20.26
C GLN A 185 -1.73 -6.23 20.10
N HIS A 186 -2.16 -6.55 18.88
CA HIS A 186 -3.48 -7.12 18.61
C HIS A 186 -3.61 -8.60 18.98
N HIS A 187 -2.48 -9.31 19.06
CA HIS A 187 -2.43 -10.72 19.44
C HIS A 187 -2.42 -10.91 20.96
N GLN A 188 -1.87 -9.94 21.69
CA GLN A 188 -1.82 -9.90 23.17
C GLN A 188 -3.15 -9.47 23.77
#